data_AF-A0A074RGU9-F1
#
_entry.id   AF-A0A074RGU9-F1
#
_cell.length_a   1.000
_cell.length_b   1.000
_cell.length_c   1.000
_cell.angle_alpha   90.00
_cell.angle_beta   90.00
_cell.angle_gamma   90.00
#
_symmetry.space_group_name_H-M   'P 1'
#
loop_
_entity.id
_entity.type
_entity.pdbx_description
1 polymer ?
#
loop_
_entity_poly.entity_id
_entity_poly.type
_entity_poly.pdbx_seq_one_letter_code
_entity_poly.pdbx_strand_id
1 'polypeptide(L)'
;MSLPQAGFYNLRITSSNDPGISPVGGMYATGQTTGNVVRLAALGNVNPEDRQVWQVDYTGEDTIIIQAAGTNDPMTFMHCNQVEDGEPIILGRPTAFTANRIQNEAGLDVISLTLKRTGVVFYAGQNQDNIMVLTADPEVDIPAWLFVSTSPE
;
A
#
# COMPACT_ATOMS: atom_id res chain seq x y z
N MET A 1 -17.00 -6.86 -10.81
CA MET A 1 -16.83 -5.65 -9.98
C MET A 1 -15.44 -5.12 -10.20
N SER A 2 -15.26 -3.80 -10.32
CA SER A 2 -14.00 -3.15 -10.71
C SER A 2 -13.10 -2.83 -9.50
N LEU A 3 -11.80 -2.68 -9.74
CA LEU A 3 -10.85 -2.08 -8.79
C LEU A 3 -11.23 -0.60 -8.50
N PRO A 4 -10.73 0.01 -7.41
CA PRO A 4 -10.92 1.45 -7.15
C PRO A 4 -10.43 2.30 -8.34
N GLN A 5 -11.00 3.48 -8.55
CA GLN A 5 -10.55 4.33 -9.67
C GLN A 5 -9.15 4.90 -9.40
N ALA A 6 -8.50 5.46 -10.43
CA ALA A 6 -7.31 6.27 -10.21
C ALA A 6 -7.69 7.50 -9.35
N GLY A 7 -6.80 7.92 -8.45
CA GLY A 7 -7.12 9.02 -7.53
C GLY A 7 -6.24 9.06 -6.29
N PHE A 8 -6.69 9.82 -5.30
CA PHE A 8 -5.98 10.03 -4.05
C PHE A 8 -6.59 9.22 -2.92
N TYR A 9 -5.74 8.51 -2.18
CA TYR A 9 -6.15 7.56 -1.15
C TYR A 9 -5.27 7.66 0.09
N ASN A 10 -5.88 7.47 1.25
CA ASN A 10 -5.15 6.96 2.41
C ASN A 10 -5.21 5.43 2.37
N LEU A 11 -4.06 4.77 2.55
CA LEU A 11 -3.95 3.31 2.47
C LEU A 11 -3.83 2.75 3.88
N ARG A 12 -4.89 2.12 4.38
CA ARG A 12 -4.91 1.52 5.72
C ARG A 12 -4.57 0.04 5.66
N ILE A 13 -3.66 -0.42 6.51
CA ILE A 13 -3.34 -1.86 6.60
C ILE A 13 -4.54 -2.64 7.16
N THR A 14 -4.80 -3.79 6.55
CA THR A 14 -5.86 -4.74 6.88
C THR A 14 -5.41 -6.13 6.41
N SER A 15 -6.29 -7.13 6.46
CA SER A 15 -6.00 -8.46 5.98
C SER A 15 -7.24 -9.13 5.39
N SER A 16 -7.05 -10.27 4.72
CA SER A 16 -8.17 -11.04 4.17
C SER A 16 -9.18 -11.51 5.22
N ASN A 17 -8.72 -11.77 6.45
CA ASN A 17 -9.57 -12.27 7.53
C ASN A 17 -10.23 -11.16 8.34
N ASP A 18 -9.63 -9.96 8.38
CA ASP A 18 -10.23 -8.77 8.98
C ASP A 18 -10.13 -7.59 7.99
N PRO A 19 -11.09 -7.45 7.06
CA PRO A 19 -11.06 -6.46 5.98
C PRO A 19 -11.26 -5.00 6.46
N GLY A 20 -11.21 -4.73 7.77
CA GLY A 20 -11.15 -3.37 8.31
C GLY A 20 -12.52 -2.70 8.45
N ILE A 21 -13.51 -3.43 8.98
CA ILE A 21 -14.91 -2.97 9.11
C ILE A 21 -15.06 -1.78 10.08
N SER A 22 -14.15 -1.61 11.05
CA SER A 22 -14.22 -0.48 12.00
C SER A 22 -13.49 0.76 11.44
N PRO A 23 -14.16 1.91 11.24
CA PRO A 23 -13.53 3.15 10.78
C PRO A 23 -12.72 3.89 11.85
N VAL A 24 -12.78 3.44 13.12
CA VAL A 24 -12.07 4.07 14.25
C VAL A 24 -10.80 3.30 14.56
N GLY A 25 -9.67 3.99 14.52
CA GLY A 25 -8.34 3.39 14.68
C GLY A 25 -7.84 2.72 13.41
N GLY A 26 -6.53 2.62 13.26
CA GLY A 26 -5.90 2.04 12.07
C GLY A 26 -4.53 2.62 11.83
N MET A 27 -3.70 1.87 11.11
CA MET A 27 -2.36 2.27 10.73
C MET A 27 -2.32 2.44 9.21
N TYR A 28 -1.76 3.56 8.76
CA TYR A 28 -1.77 3.99 7.37
C TYR A 28 -0.36 4.04 6.81
N ALA A 29 -0.22 3.65 5.54
CA ALA A 29 1.02 3.80 4.81
C ALA A 29 1.46 5.27 4.85
N THR A 30 2.66 5.49 5.36
CA THR A 30 3.24 6.81 5.63
C THR A 30 4.64 6.86 5.04
N GLY A 31 4.80 7.63 3.98
CA GLY A 31 6.10 7.92 3.37
C GLY A 31 6.70 9.20 3.94
N GLN A 32 8.02 9.36 3.83
CA GLN A 32 8.71 10.62 4.15
C GLN A 32 9.42 11.12 2.89
N THR A 33 10.75 10.97 2.83
CA THR A 33 11.58 11.33 1.70
C THR A 33 12.03 10.11 0.91
N THR A 34 12.45 10.32 -0.33
CA THR A 34 13.09 9.33 -1.19
C THR A 34 14.19 8.56 -0.45
N GLY A 35 14.20 7.23 -0.60
CA GLY A 35 15.11 6.31 0.06
C GLY A 35 14.65 5.79 1.42
N ASN A 36 13.70 6.46 2.08
CA ASN A 36 13.16 6.00 3.37
C ASN A 36 12.11 4.92 3.18
N VAL A 37 12.01 4.04 4.18
CA VAL A 37 10.96 3.02 4.28
C VAL A 37 9.58 3.66 4.40
N VAL A 38 8.58 3.00 3.83
CA VAL A 38 7.17 3.30 4.08
C VAL A 38 6.80 2.65 5.42
N ARG A 39 6.55 3.49 6.42
CA ARG A 39 6.11 3.05 7.75
C ARG A 39 4.60 3.10 7.88
N LEU A 40 4.09 2.56 8.96
CA LEU A 40 2.69 2.64 9.32
C LEU A 40 2.51 3.53 10.54
N ALA A 41 1.56 4.46 10.45
CA ALA A 41 1.25 5.39 11.53
C ALA A 41 -0.25 5.67 11.59
N ALA A 42 -0.75 6.08 12.76
CA ALA A 42 -2.12 6.54 12.89
C ALA A 42 -2.34 7.79 12.02
N LEU A 43 -3.57 7.96 11.53
CA LEU A 43 -3.93 9.11 10.71
C LEU A 43 -3.73 10.42 11.50
N GLY A 44 -3.07 11.41 10.90
CA GLY A 44 -2.88 12.74 11.49
C GLY A 44 -1.82 12.83 12.60
N ASN A 45 -1.24 11.71 13.05
CA ASN A 45 -0.10 11.72 13.98
C ASN A 45 1.21 11.71 13.20
N VAL A 46 1.48 12.81 12.50
CA VAL A 46 2.56 12.88 11.52
C VAL A 46 3.37 14.16 11.63
N ASN A 47 4.68 14.03 11.46
CA ASN A 47 5.59 15.15 11.30
C ASN A 47 5.29 15.89 9.98
N PRO A 48 5.70 17.16 9.82
CA PRO A 48 5.46 17.92 8.59
C PRO A 48 6.00 17.27 7.31
N GLU A 49 7.05 16.44 7.40
CA GLU A 49 7.65 15.72 6.28
C GLU A 49 6.94 14.41 5.88
N ASP A 50 6.02 13.93 6.71
CA ASP A 50 5.29 12.69 6.45
C ASP A 50 4.16 12.89 5.43
N ARG A 51 3.92 11.84 4.65
CA ARG A 51 2.93 11.80 3.58
C ARG A 51 2.08 10.55 3.75
N GLN A 52 0.81 10.73 4.09
CA GLN A 52 -0.16 9.64 4.25
C GLN A 52 -1.18 9.56 3.11
N VAL A 53 -1.17 10.54 2.21
CA VAL A 53 -2.00 10.58 1.00
C VAL A 53 -1.16 10.06 -0.16
N TRP A 54 -1.74 9.12 -0.91
CA TRP A 54 -1.10 8.45 -2.03
C TRP A 54 -1.91 8.67 -3.29
N GLN A 55 -1.25 9.10 -4.35
CA GLN A 55 -1.80 9.08 -5.69
C GLN A 55 -1.64 7.68 -6.27
N VAL A 56 -2.73 7.10 -6.74
CA VAL A 56 -2.80 5.77 -7.33
C VAL A 56 -3.16 5.92 -8.80
N ASP A 57 -2.28 5.44 -9.67
CA ASP A 57 -2.45 5.47 -11.12
C ASP A 57 -2.38 4.05 -11.70
N TYR A 58 -3.22 3.79 -12.69
CA TYR A 58 -3.27 2.50 -13.38
C TYR A 58 -2.33 2.50 -14.59
N THR A 59 -1.44 1.52 -14.64
CA THR A 59 -0.57 1.26 -15.80
C THR A 59 -1.04 0.06 -16.64
N GLY A 60 -2.10 -0.61 -16.19
CA GLY A 60 -2.75 -1.75 -16.85
C GLY A 60 -4.15 -1.98 -16.26
N GLU A 61 -4.80 -3.09 -16.63
CA GLU A 61 -6.15 -3.43 -16.14
C GLU A 61 -6.18 -3.65 -14.61
N ASP A 62 -5.14 -4.31 -14.08
CA ASP A 62 -5.00 -4.69 -12.69
C ASP A 62 -3.67 -4.22 -12.08
N THR A 63 -2.94 -3.35 -12.79
CA THR A 63 -1.58 -2.97 -12.42
C THR A 63 -1.54 -1.49 -12.07
N ILE A 64 -1.00 -1.18 -10.89
CA ILE A 64 -0.96 0.18 -10.33
C ILE A 64 0.44 0.61 -9.94
N ILE A 65 0.67 1.91 -9.99
CA ILE A 65 1.78 2.60 -9.34
C ILE A 65 1.22 3.51 -8.25
N ILE A 66 1.97 3.67 -7.16
CA ILE A 66 1.51 4.39 -5.98
C ILE A 66 2.56 5.45 -5.63
N GLN A 67 2.22 6.73 -5.75
CA GLN A 67 3.11 7.86 -5.48
C GLN A 67 2.68 8.60 -4.21
N ALA A 68 3.62 9.03 -3.38
CA ALA A 68 3.31 9.92 -2.27
C ALA A 68 2.82 11.27 -2.83
N ALA A 69 1.65 11.74 -2.39
CA ALA A 69 1.08 13.01 -2.83
C ALA A 69 1.80 14.22 -2.20
N GLY A 70 1.50 15.43 -2.69
CA GLY A 70 2.05 16.67 -2.16
C GLY A 70 3.54 16.90 -2.48
N THR A 71 4.06 16.21 -3.50
CA THR A 71 5.43 16.37 -3.97
C THR A 71 5.52 16.16 -5.48
N ASN A 72 6.40 16.91 -6.13
CA ASN A 72 6.72 16.76 -7.55
C ASN A 72 8.00 15.93 -7.77
N ASP A 73 8.53 15.30 -6.72
CA ASP A 73 9.71 14.44 -6.82
C ASP A 73 9.35 13.14 -7.59
N PRO A 74 10.02 12.83 -8.70
CA PRO A 74 9.77 11.61 -9.47
C PRO A 74 10.23 10.32 -8.76
N MET A 75 10.84 10.42 -7.58
CA MET A 75 11.38 9.30 -6.81
C MET A 75 10.60 9.00 -5.52
N THR A 76 9.31 9.35 -5.47
CA THR A 76 8.46 9.15 -4.29
C THR A 76 7.37 8.09 -4.48
N PHE A 77 7.65 7.08 -5.30
CA PHE A 77 6.76 5.93 -5.49
C PHE A 77 7.06 4.83 -4.48
N MET A 78 6.04 4.06 -4.10
CA MET A 78 6.26 2.80 -3.41
C MET A 78 7.15 1.89 -4.27
N HIS A 79 8.26 1.46 -3.70
CA HIS A 79 9.32 0.77 -4.40
C HIS A 79 9.96 -0.29 -3.50
N CYS A 80 10.49 -1.36 -4.09
CA CYS A 80 11.38 -2.30 -3.41
C CYS A 80 12.62 -2.51 -4.29
N ASN A 81 13.81 -2.59 -3.67
CA ASN A 81 15.04 -2.74 -4.46
C ASN A 81 15.13 -4.14 -5.05
N GLN A 82 14.60 -5.11 -4.32
CA GLN A 82 14.55 -6.52 -4.67
C GLN A 82 13.11 -7.04 -4.51
N VAL A 83 12.81 -8.21 -5.07
CA VAL A 83 11.52 -8.88 -4.83
C VAL A 83 11.85 -10.17 -4.09
N GLU A 84 11.90 -10.08 -2.76
CA GLU A 84 12.29 -11.12 -1.81
C GLU A 84 11.48 -10.96 -0.52
N ASP A 85 11.40 -12.02 0.29
CA ASP A 85 10.63 -11.99 1.54
C ASP A 85 11.29 -11.06 2.57
N GLY A 86 10.49 -10.25 3.25
CA GLY A 86 10.93 -9.26 4.21
C GLY A 86 11.54 -7.99 3.61
N GLU A 87 11.67 -7.89 2.28
CA GLU A 87 12.20 -6.69 1.63
C GLU A 87 11.31 -5.47 1.94
N PRO A 88 11.88 -4.35 2.44
CA PRO A 88 11.09 -3.18 2.76
C PRO A 88 10.59 -2.47 1.51
N ILE A 89 9.36 -1.96 1.60
CA ILE A 89 8.86 -0.96 0.67
C ILE A 89 9.44 0.39 1.09
N ILE A 90 10.13 1.06 0.18
CA ILE A 90 10.72 2.39 0.32
C ILE A 90 10.08 3.38 -0.66
N LEU A 91 10.32 4.67 -0.46
CA LEU A 91 10.09 5.67 -1.49
C LEU A 91 11.22 5.66 -2.52
N GLY A 92 10.88 5.46 -3.80
CA GLY A 92 11.86 5.42 -4.87
C GLY A 92 11.24 5.54 -6.26
N ARG A 93 11.86 4.87 -7.23
CA ARG A 93 11.37 4.81 -8.61
C ARG A 93 10.02 4.06 -8.69
N PRO A 94 9.18 4.33 -9.71
CA PRO A 94 7.92 3.61 -9.89
C PRO A 94 8.10 2.10 -9.88
N THR A 95 7.27 1.42 -9.07
CA THR A 95 7.12 -0.04 -9.09
C THR A 95 5.67 -0.37 -9.37
N ALA A 96 5.47 -1.20 -10.39
CA ALA A 96 4.15 -1.64 -10.80
C ALA A 96 3.74 -2.85 -9.94
N PHE A 97 2.69 -2.68 -9.14
CA PHE A 97 2.09 -3.73 -8.33
C PHE A 97 0.86 -4.29 -9.03
N THR A 98 0.65 -5.60 -8.96
CA THR A 98 -0.65 -6.18 -9.32
C THR A 98 -1.62 -5.99 -8.15
N ALA A 99 -2.75 -5.35 -8.41
CA ALA A 99 -3.81 -5.05 -7.46
C ALA A 99 -4.94 -6.07 -7.58
N ASN A 100 -5.22 -6.81 -6.51
CA ASN A 100 -6.28 -7.81 -6.48
C ASN A 100 -7.31 -7.43 -5.43
N ARG A 101 -8.58 -7.32 -5.82
CA ARG A 101 -9.66 -7.04 -4.86
C ARG A 101 -9.89 -8.27 -3.96
N ILE A 102 -9.93 -8.04 -2.66
CA ILE A 102 -10.37 -9.01 -1.66
C ILE A 102 -11.88 -8.85 -1.47
N GLN A 103 -12.60 -9.95 -1.67
CA GLN A 103 -14.04 -9.98 -1.41
C GLN A 103 -14.29 -9.83 0.09
N ASN A 104 -15.19 -8.92 0.45
CA ASN A 104 -15.61 -8.68 1.82
C ASN A 104 -17.11 -8.37 1.84
N GLU A 105 -17.78 -8.73 2.93
CA GLU A 105 -19.24 -8.56 3.08
C GLU A 105 -19.66 -7.08 3.12
N ALA A 106 -18.74 -6.19 3.52
CA ALA A 106 -18.98 -4.76 3.61
C ALA A 106 -18.89 -4.03 2.26
N GLY A 107 -18.48 -4.71 1.17
CA GLY A 107 -18.33 -4.10 -0.16
C GLY A 107 -17.21 -3.05 -0.24
N LEU A 108 -16.27 -3.06 0.71
CA LEU A 108 -15.18 -2.09 0.79
C LEU A 108 -14.10 -2.34 -0.27
N ASP A 109 -13.35 -1.28 -0.60
CA ASP A 109 -12.21 -1.33 -1.53
C ASP A 109 -10.95 -1.88 -0.85
N VAL A 110 -11.01 -3.16 -0.47
CA VAL A 110 -9.90 -3.90 0.13
C VAL A 110 -9.09 -4.58 -0.97
N ILE A 111 -7.82 -4.22 -1.09
CA ILE A 111 -6.94 -4.60 -2.20
C ILE A 111 -5.67 -5.23 -1.64
N SER A 112 -5.29 -6.40 -2.15
CA SER A 112 -3.93 -6.92 -1.97
C SER A 112 -3.04 -6.42 -3.10
N LEU A 113 -1.83 -6.00 -2.75
CA LEU A 113 -0.81 -5.51 -3.67
C LEU A 113 0.26 -6.58 -3.79
N THR A 114 0.57 -7.02 -5.01
CA THR A 114 1.50 -8.13 -5.21
C THR A 114 2.59 -7.85 -6.23
N LEU A 115 3.71 -8.53 -6.05
CA LEU A 115 4.81 -8.68 -7.01
C LEU A 115 5.08 -10.17 -7.21
N LYS A 116 5.60 -10.54 -8.39
CA LYS A 116 5.94 -11.93 -8.70
C LYS A 116 7.40 -12.06 -9.10
N ARG A 117 8.11 -13.01 -8.51
CA ARG A 117 9.48 -13.37 -8.92
C ARG A 117 9.66 -14.88 -8.86
N THR A 118 10.19 -15.46 -9.93
CA THR A 118 10.52 -16.90 -10.02
C THR A 118 9.35 -17.82 -9.63
N GLY A 119 8.12 -17.44 -9.97
CA GLY A 119 6.91 -18.22 -9.66
C GLY A 119 6.32 -17.98 -8.27
N VAL A 120 7.01 -17.28 -7.37
CA VAL A 120 6.53 -16.92 -6.03
C VAL A 120 5.82 -15.56 -6.08
N VAL A 121 4.69 -15.45 -5.38
CA VAL A 121 3.93 -14.21 -5.20
C VAL A 121 4.29 -13.61 -3.85
N PHE A 122 4.60 -12.32 -3.86
CA PHE A 122 4.92 -11.52 -2.68
C PHE A 122 3.83 -10.49 -2.50
N TYR A 123 3.33 -10.36 -1.28
CA TYR A 123 2.29 -9.43 -0.88
C TYR A 123 2.91 -8.26 -0.15
N ALA A 124 2.50 -7.04 -0.47
CA ALA A 124 2.90 -5.90 0.33
C ALA A 124 2.09 -5.89 1.64
N GLY A 125 2.75 -6.20 2.76
CA GLY A 125 2.17 -6.29 4.09
C GLY A 125 2.93 -5.44 5.10
N GLN A 126 2.98 -5.89 6.35
CA GLN A 126 3.67 -5.20 7.45
C GLN A 126 4.55 -6.16 8.25
N ASN A 127 5.66 -5.67 8.78
CA ASN A 127 6.46 -6.40 9.77
C ASN A 127 6.14 -5.96 11.21
N GLN A 128 6.84 -6.54 12.20
CA GLN A 128 6.65 -6.25 13.63
C GLN A 128 7.01 -4.81 14.03
N ASP A 129 7.81 -4.12 13.21
CA ASP A 129 8.26 -2.74 13.43
C ASP A 129 7.34 -1.70 12.78
N ASN A 130 6.15 -2.12 12.31
CA ASN A 130 5.22 -1.28 11.55
C ASN A 130 5.84 -0.69 10.27
N ILE A 131 6.69 -1.46 9.60
CA ILE A 131 7.24 -1.12 8.29
C ILE A 131 6.53 -1.95 7.23
N MET A 132 6.19 -1.32 6.11
CA MET A 132 5.63 -2.01 4.96
C MET A 132 6.73 -2.86 4.30
N VAL A 133 6.48 -4.16 4.14
CA VAL A 133 7.45 -5.13 3.60
C VAL A 133 6.77 -6.05 2.60
N LEU A 134 7.55 -6.72 1.77
CA LEU A 134 7.09 -7.87 0.99
C LEU A 134 7.01 -9.12 1.88
N THR A 135 5.93 -9.88 1.73
CA THR A 135 5.69 -11.15 2.43
C THR A 135 5.39 -12.24 1.42
N ALA A 136 6.20 -13.30 1.40
CA ALA A 136 5.99 -14.43 0.50
C ALA A 136 4.79 -15.29 0.95
N ASP A 137 3.90 -15.59 0.01
CA ASP A 137 2.82 -16.59 0.10
C ASP A 137 2.25 -16.82 1.52
N PRO A 138 1.53 -15.83 2.09
CA PRO A 138 1.00 -15.93 3.44
C PRO A 138 -0.09 -17.01 3.48
N GLU A 139 0.24 -18.17 4.07
CA GLU A 139 -0.58 -19.39 4.02
C GLU A 139 -2.00 -19.23 4.61
N VAL A 140 -2.23 -18.26 5.49
CA VAL A 140 -3.45 -18.17 6.32
C VAL A 140 -4.16 -16.81 6.25
N ASP A 141 -3.41 -15.72 6.13
CA ASP A 141 -4.00 -14.38 6.12
C ASP A 141 -3.23 -13.46 5.18
N ILE A 142 -3.87 -13.09 4.08
CA ILE A 142 -3.29 -12.28 3.03
C ILE A 142 -3.26 -10.82 3.48
N PRO A 143 -2.08 -10.16 3.53
CA PRO A 143 -1.99 -8.74 3.76
C PRO A 143 -2.74 -7.95 2.70
N ALA A 144 -3.47 -6.94 3.15
CA ALA A 144 -4.32 -6.15 2.29
C ALA A 144 -4.39 -4.70 2.76
N TRP A 145 -4.95 -3.86 1.91
CA TRP A 145 -5.04 -2.42 2.12
C TRP A 145 -6.46 -1.96 1.82
N LEU A 146 -7.06 -1.27 2.78
CA LEU A 146 -8.31 -0.55 2.55
C LEU A 146 -7.95 0.80 1.93
N PHE A 147 -8.45 1.02 0.71
CA PHE A 147 -8.26 2.27 -0.03
C PHE A 147 -9.36 3.26 0.39
N VAL A 148 -9.00 4.21 1.24
CA VAL A 148 -9.92 5.26 1.71
C VAL A 148 -9.75 6.48 0.81
N SER A 149 -10.75 6.74 -0.04
CA SER A 149 -10.73 7.90 -0.94
C SER A 149 -10.59 9.21 -0.16
N THR A 150 -9.71 10.08 -0.62
CA THR A 150 -9.44 11.38 -0.02
C THR A 150 -9.13 12.43 -1.10
N SER A 151 -8.94 13.68 -0.69
CA SER A 151 -8.46 14.76 -1.57
C SER A 151 -7.06 15.17 -1.11
N PRO A 152 -6.15 15.56 -2.03
CA PRO A 152 -4.90 16.18 -1.64
C PRO A 152 -5.23 17.53 -0.99
N GLU A 153 -4.72 17.76 0.23
CA GLU A 153 -4.76 19.09 0.88
C GLU A 153 -3.80 20.08 0.21
#